data_AF-A0A7H4MPT6-F1
#
_entry.id   AF-A0A7H4MPT6-F1
#
_cell.length_a   1.000
_cell.length_b   1.000
_cell.length_c   1.000
_cell.angle_alpha   90.00
_cell.angle_beta   90.00
_cell.angle_gamma   90.00
#
_symmetry.space_group_name_H-M   'P 1'
#
loop_
_entity.id
_entity.type
_entity.pdbx_description
1 polymer ?
#
loop_
_entity_poly.entity_id
_entity_poly.type
_entity_poly.pdbx_seq_one_letter_code
_entity_poly.pdbx_strand_id
1 'polypeptide(L)'
;MQQQHYYQQLIDLFDSCFAEEFNTRLVKGDDEPIYLPADDDTPYHRIVFAHGFFASALHEISHWCVAGKARRERRSILATGTARMAAMR
;
A
#
# COMPACT_ATOMS: atom_id res chain seq x y z
N MET A 1 3.60 -28.65 -2.69
CA MET A 1 3.68 -27.90 -1.41
C MET A 1 2.77 -26.70 -1.56
N GLN A 2 1.76 -26.51 -0.69
CA GLN A 2 0.98 -25.27 -0.72
C GLN A 2 1.82 -24.16 -0.09
N GLN A 3 2.22 -23.16 -0.87
CA GLN A 3 2.92 -21.99 -0.34
C GLN A 3 1.91 -21.14 0.44
N GLN A 4 2.15 -21.01 1.73
CA GLN A 4 1.37 -20.13 2.58
C GLN A 4 1.92 -18.71 2.41
N HIS A 5 1.14 -17.84 1.78
CA HIS A 5 1.54 -16.48 1.46
C HIS A 5 1.13 -15.55 2.61
N TYR A 6 2.12 -15.00 3.30
CA TYR A 6 1.91 -14.07 4.41
C TYR A 6 2.11 -12.64 3.93
N TYR A 7 1.21 -11.73 4.32
CA TYR A 7 1.32 -10.31 3.96
C TYR A 7 2.62 -9.68 4.48
N GLN A 8 3.19 -10.22 5.57
CA GLN A 8 4.48 -9.75 6.11
C GLN A 8 5.60 -9.87 5.07
N GLN A 9 5.58 -10.91 4.23
CA GLN A 9 6.56 -11.07 3.17
C GLN A 9 6.46 -9.96 2.12
N LEU A 10 5.24 -9.44 1.87
CA LEU A 10 5.05 -8.29 0.99
C LEU A 10 5.53 -7.00 1.63
N ILE A 11 5.37 -6.83 2.94
CA ILE A 11 5.90 -5.67 3.66
C ILE A 11 7.42 -5.65 3.53
N ASP A 12 8.09 -6.74 3.88
CA ASP A 12 9.55 -6.81 3.86
C ASP A 12 10.10 -6.62 2.44
N LEU A 13 9.46 -7.24 1.44
CA LEU A 13 9.85 -7.11 0.04
C LEU A 13 9.62 -5.68 -0.48
N PHE A 14 8.45 -5.09 -0.20
CA PHE A 14 8.14 -3.73 -0.62
C PHE A 14 9.11 -2.72 0.00
N ASP A 15 9.35 -2.81 1.30
CA ASP A 15 10.27 -1.93 2.01
C ASP A 15 11.70 -2.08 1.46
N SER A 16 12.15 -3.31 1.16
CA SER A 16 13.47 -3.53 0.56
C SER A 16 13.64 -2.91 -0.83
N CYS A 17 12.55 -2.80 -1.61
CA CYS A 17 12.60 -2.24 -2.95
C CYS A 17 12.39 -0.72 -2.98
N PHE A 18 11.56 -0.17 -2.08
CA PHE A 18 11.04 1.20 -2.24
C PHE A 18 11.26 2.11 -1.02
N ALA A 19 11.69 1.59 0.13
CA ALA A 19 11.92 2.44 1.30
C ALA A 19 13.10 3.39 1.10
N GLU A 20 14.16 2.98 0.43
CA GLU A 20 15.34 3.83 0.19
C GLU A 20 15.13 4.78 -1.00
N GLU A 21 14.68 4.27 -2.14
CA GLU A 21 14.56 5.07 -3.38
C GLU A 21 13.34 6.01 -3.37
N PHE A 22 12.21 5.59 -2.79
CA PHE A 22 10.96 6.34 -2.82
C PHE A 22 10.47 6.80 -1.45
N ASN A 23 11.25 6.57 -0.39
CA ASN A 23 10.88 6.88 0.99
C ASN A 23 9.46 6.39 1.35
N THR A 24 9.06 5.24 0.81
CA THR A 24 7.69 4.71 0.95
C THR A 24 7.73 3.32 1.53
N ARG A 25 6.88 3.06 2.53
CA ARG A 25 6.76 1.78 3.22
C ARG A 25 5.34 1.23 3.18
N LEU A 26 5.22 -0.09 3.26
CA LEU A 26 3.93 -0.77 3.32
C LEU A 26 3.56 -1.06 4.77
N VAL A 27 2.34 -0.68 5.17
CA VAL A 27 1.86 -0.80 6.55
C VAL A 27 0.54 -1.55 6.57
N LYS A 28 0.41 -2.50 7.49
CA LYS A 28 -0.87 -3.19 7.73
C LYS A 28 -1.80 -2.27 8.52
N GLY A 29 -2.92 -1.91 7.92
CA GLY A 29 -4.04 -1.24 8.58
C GLY A 29 -5.14 -2.21 8.96
N ASP A 30 -6.22 -1.65 9.51
CA ASP A 30 -7.39 -2.42 9.93
C ASP A 30 -8.54 -2.28 8.92
N ASP A 31 -9.06 -1.06 8.71
CA ASP A 31 -10.34 -0.88 8.01
C ASP A 31 -10.24 -0.38 6.55
N GLU A 32 -9.57 0.75 6.30
CA GLU A 32 -9.54 1.38 4.96
C GLU A 32 -8.11 1.53 4.41
N PRO A 33 -7.92 1.33 3.09
CA PRO A 33 -6.64 1.60 2.46
C PRO A 33 -6.39 3.12 2.39
N ILE A 34 -5.26 3.57 2.92
CA ILE A 34 -4.91 4.99 2.97
C ILE A 34 -3.43 5.23 2.62
N TYR A 35 -3.17 6.27 1.83
CA TYR A 35 -1.83 6.76 1.58
C TYR A 35 -1.58 7.96 2.50
N LEU A 36 -0.61 7.82 3.40
CA LEU A 36 -0.19 8.88 4.30
C LEU A 36 1.19 9.38 3.84
N PRO A 37 1.34 10.66 3.51
CA PRO A 37 2.65 11.20 3.20
C PRO A 37 3.55 11.20 4.45
N ALA A 38 4.86 11.37 4.23
CA ALA A 38 5.77 11.68 5.31
C ALA A 38 5.34 12.98 6.02
N ASP A 39 5.43 12.97 7.33
CA ASP A 39 5.08 14.08 8.22
C ASP A 39 6.16 14.22 9.32
N ASP A 40 5.97 15.18 10.23
CA ASP A 40 6.93 15.46 11.30
C ASP A 40 7.08 14.30 12.30
N ASP A 41 6.03 13.47 12.46
CA ASP A 41 6.04 12.31 13.36
C ASP A 41 6.64 11.08 12.65
N THR A 42 6.49 10.97 11.33
CA THR A 42 6.90 9.83 10.53
C THR A 42 7.60 10.28 9.24
N PRO A 43 8.94 10.19 9.14
CA PRO A 43 9.72 10.75 8.03
C PRO A 43 9.66 9.92 6.74
N TYR A 44 8.64 9.07 6.56
CA TYR A 44 8.43 8.23 5.39
C TYR A 44 6.95 8.15 5.01
N HIS A 45 6.69 8.01 3.70
CA HIS A 45 5.36 7.77 3.17
C HIS A 45 4.88 6.37 3.55
N ARG A 46 3.60 6.22 3.85
CA ARG A 46 2.98 4.95 4.25
C ARG A 46 1.85 4.61 3.30
N ILE A 47 1.90 3.41 2.73
CA ILE A 47 0.77 2.79 2.04
C ILE A 47 0.13 1.84 3.04
N VAL A 48 -1.05 2.18 3.52
CA VAL A 48 -1.80 1.36 4.47
C VAL A 48 -2.77 0.49 3.68
N PHE A 49 -2.72 -0.83 3.86
CA PHE A 49 -3.67 -1.79 3.27
C PHE A 49 -4.59 -2.39 4.34
N ALA A 50 -5.80 -2.79 3.96
CA ALA A 50 -6.83 -3.20 4.91
C ALA A 50 -6.79 -4.71 5.25
N HIS A 51 -7.36 -5.06 6.41
CA HIS A 51 -7.68 -6.43 6.85
C HIS A 51 -6.52 -7.44 6.95
N GLY A 52 -5.26 -7.03 6.76
CA GLY A 52 -4.12 -7.95 6.87
C GLY A 52 -4.14 -9.07 5.82
N PHE A 53 -4.76 -8.87 4.65
CA PHE A 53 -4.79 -9.87 3.59
C PHE A 53 -3.69 -9.65 2.57
N PHE A 54 -3.03 -10.74 2.16
CA PHE A 54 -2.00 -10.72 1.12
C PHE A 54 -2.49 -10.11 -0.20
N ALA A 55 -3.72 -10.46 -0.60
CA ALA A 55 -4.33 -9.91 -1.80
C ALA A 55 -4.61 -8.40 -1.69
N SER A 56 -4.99 -7.91 -0.51
CA SER A 56 -5.21 -6.47 -0.27
C SER A 56 -3.88 -5.71 -0.34
N ALA A 57 -2.83 -6.21 0.30
CA ALA A 57 -1.49 -5.64 0.18
C ALA A 57 -1.04 -5.55 -1.28
N LEU A 58 -1.19 -6.62 -2.06
CA LEU A 58 -0.82 -6.64 -3.47
C LEU A 58 -1.63 -5.65 -4.33
N HIS A 59 -2.92 -5.51 -4.03
CA HIS A 59 -3.81 -4.56 -4.70
C HIS A 59 -3.33 -3.12 -4.50
N GLU A 60 -3.00 -2.75 -3.25
CA GLU A 60 -2.51 -1.41 -2.92
C GLU A 60 -1.13 -1.11 -3.50
N ILE A 61 -0.20 -2.08 -3.46
CA ILE A 61 1.11 -1.96 -4.12
C ILE A 61 0.91 -1.71 -5.62
N SER A 62 0.00 -2.45 -6.27
CA SER A 62 -0.28 -2.29 -7.70
C SER A 62 -0.85 -0.90 -8.00
N HIS A 63 -1.78 -0.42 -7.17
CA HIS A 63 -2.31 0.93 -7.29
C HIS A 63 -1.23 1.99 -7.15
N TRP A 64 -0.31 1.83 -6.20
CA TRP A 64 0.81 2.73 -6.02
C TRP A 64 1.78 2.72 -7.21
N CYS A 65 2.14 1.55 -7.74
CA CYS A 65 3.00 1.41 -8.91
C CYS A 65 2.40 2.08 -10.16
N VAL A 66 1.10 1.89 -10.41
CA VAL A 66 0.40 2.43 -11.58
C VAL A 66 0.13 3.94 -11.45
N ALA A 67 -0.08 4.44 -10.23
CA ALA A 67 -0.35 5.85 -9.99
C ALA A 67 0.79 6.78 -10.45
N GLY A 68 2.04 6.31 -10.53
CA GLY A 68 3.17 7.08 -11.04
C GLY A 68 3.48 8.37 -10.23
N LYS A 69 4.52 9.13 -10.62
CA LYS A 69 4.92 10.36 -9.92
C LYS A 69 3.84 11.47 -10.00
N ALA A 70 3.14 11.58 -11.14
CA ALA A 70 2.15 12.62 -11.41
C ALA A 70 0.82 12.50 -10.62
N ARG A 71 0.53 11.34 -10.02
CA ARG A 71 -0.66 11.13 -9.19
C ARG A 71 -0.34 11.09 -7.69
N ARG A 72 0.93 10.90 -7.31
CA ARG A 72 1.43 10.98 -5.92
C ARG A 72 1.24 12.35 -5.26
N GLU A 73 1.13 13.42 -6.05
CA GLU A 73 0.88 14.79 -5.57
C GLU A 73 -0.61 15.12 -5.35
N ARG A 74 -1.54 14.27 -5.82
CA ARG A 74 -2.97 14.53 -5.64
C ARG A 74 -3.45 13.83 -4.37
N ARG A 75 -3.92 14.62 -3.40
CA ARG A 75 -4.37 14.27 -2.01
C ARG A 75 -5.51 13.23 -1.91
N SER A 76 -5.67 12.32 -2.87
CA SER A 76 -6.77 11.33 -2.94
C SER A 76 -6.47 10.22 -3.95
N ILE A 77 -5.38 9.47 -3.80
CA ILE A 77 -5.04 8.39 -4.74
C ILE A 77 -5.75 7.06 -4.45
N LEU A 78 -6.09 6.76 -3.19
CA LEU A 78 -6.75 5.49 -2.82
C LEU A 78 -8.29 5.57 -2.78
N ALA A 79 -8.86 6.79 -2.86
CA ALA A 79 -10.30 7.01 -2.73
C ALA A 79 -11.05 7.21 -4.07
N THR A 80 -10.47 6.87 -5.23
CA THR A 80 -11.21 7.02 -6.50
C THR A 80 -12.02 5.76 -6.82
N GLY A 81 -13.20 5.65 -6.19
CA GLY A 81 -14.46 5.20 -6.80
C GLY A 81 -14.63 3.82 -7.44
N THR A 82 -13.58 3.04 -7.71
CA THR A 82 -13.70 1.79 -8.52
C THR A 82 -13.13 0.56 -7.82
N ALA A 83 -12.28 0.73 -6.80
CA ALA A 83 -11.67 -0.37 -6.04
C ALA A 83 -12.60 -0.96 -4.96
N ARG A 84 -13.73 -0.32 -4.66
CA ARG A 84 -14.69 -0.75 -3.63
C ARG A 84 -15.44 -2.06 -3.97
N MET A 85 -15.26 -2.60 -5.19
CA MET A 85 -15.94 -3.82 -5.65
C MET A 85 -15.05 -5.06 -5.68
N ALA A 86 -13.73 -4.95 -5.52
CA ALA A 86 -12.81 -6.09 -5.67
C ALA A 86 -12.45 -6.80 -4.34
N ALA A 87 -12.59 -6.13 -3.19
CA ALA A 87 -12.24 -6.69 -1.88
C ALA A 87 -13.42 -7.38 -1.15
N MET A 88 -14.58 -7.53 -1.81
CA MET A 88 -15.83 -7.98 -1.19
C MET A 88 -16.40 -9.24 -1.86
N ARG A 89 -15.53 -10.13 -2.37
CA ARG A 89 -15.88 -11.48 -2.81
C ARG A 89 -14.82 -12.49 -2.38
#